data_AF-A0A2E8F1P7-F1
#
_entry.id   AF-A0A2E8F1P7-F1
#
_cell.length_a   1.000
_cell.length_b   1.000
_cell.length_c   1.000
_cell.angle_alpha   90.00
_cell.angle_beta   90.00
_cell.angle_gamma   90.00
#
_symmetry.space_group_name_H-M   'P 1'
#
loop_
_entity.id
_entity.type
_entity.pdbx_description
1 polymer ?
#
loop_
_entity_poly.entity_id
_entity_poly.type
_entity_poly.pdbx_seq_one_letter_code
_entity_poly.pdbx_strand_id
1 'polypeptide(L)' 'MWGMILASDSPIVQLSNDQVDERIAERVNKELGFYDGETHRNMFSLPKYLRKGLKDENRINTDSNPVFMV' A
#
# COMPACT_ATOMS: atom_id res chain seq x y z
N MET A 1 12.52 -7.33 0.33
CA MET A 1 11.31 -6.63 -0.14
C MET A 1 10.80 -5.79 1.01
N TRP A 2 10.40 -4.55 0.73
CA TRP A 2 9.81 -3.65 1.72
C TRP A 2 8.30 -3.60 1.54
N GLY A 3 7.57 -3.50 2.65
CA GLY A 3 6.11 -3.38 2.67
C GLY A 3 5.69 -2.07 3.33
N MET A 4 4.64 -1.45 2.79
CA MET A 4 3.99 -0.28 3.36
C MET A 4 2.48 -0.53 3.45
N ILE A 5 1.81 0.17 4.36
CA ILE A 5 0.37 0.02 4.61
C ILE A 5 -0.28 1.40 4.57
N LEU A 6 -1.44 1.51 3.92
CA LEU A 6 -2.31 2.68 3.97
C LEU A 6 -3.54 2.34 4.82
N ALA A 7 -3.84 3.16 5.82
CA ALA A 7 -5.01 3.05 6.68
C ALA A 7 -5.60 4.45 6.92
N SER A 8 -6.93 4.53 6.99
CA SER A 8 -7.67 5.78 7.20
C SER A 8 -9.03 5.47 7.83
N ASP A 9 -9.51 6.37 8.68
CA ASP A 9 -10.89 6.32 9.20
C ASP A 9 -11.92 6.75 8.14
N SER A 10 -11.46 7.39 7.05
CA SER A 10 -12.29 7.73 5.89
C SER A 10 -12.14 6.70 4.77
N PRO A 11 -13.16 6.51 3.90
CA PRO A 11 -13.09 5.57 2.79
C PRO A 11 -11.86 5.82 1.88
N ILE A 12 -11.08 4.76 1.66
CA ILE A 12 -9.98 4.77 0.70
C ILE A 12 -10.56 4.41 -0.68
N VAL A 13 -10.61 5.38 -1.57
CA VAL A 13 -11.11 5.19 -2.94
C VAL A 13 -10.04 4.49 -3.79
N GLN A 14 -10.41 3.41 -4.46
CA GLN A 14 -9.56 2.81 -5.49
C GLN A 14 -9.61 3.65 -6.75
N LEU A 15 -8.44 4.10 -7.20
CA LEU A 15 -8.28 4.90 -8.41
C LEU A 15 -7.93 3.98 -9.59
N SER A 16 -8.40 4.32 -10.78
CA SER A 16 -7.84 3.75 -12.01
C SER A 16 -6.41 4.28 -12.23
N ASN A 17 -5.64 3.62 -13.11
CA ASN A 17 -4.29 4.06 -13.46
C ASN A 17 -4.32 5.50 -14.00
N ASP A 18 -5.23 5.80 -14.94
CA ASP A 18 -5.40 7.13 -15.51
C ASP A 18 -5.71 8.20 -14.44
N GLN A 19 -6.54 7.85 -13.45
CA GLN A 19 -6.88 8.74 -12.33
C GLN A 19 -5.68 9.00 -11.39
N VAL A 20 -4.75 8.06 -11.30
CA VAL A 20 -3.49 8.25 -10.57
C VAL A 20 -2.58 9.17 -11.38
N ASP A 21 -2.42 8.91 -12.68
CA ASP A 21 -1.56 9.69 -13.56
C ASP A 21 -2.03 11.15 -13.69
N GLU A 22 -3.34 11.38 -13.82
CA GLU A 22 -3.94 12.72 -13.80
C GLU A 22 -3.59 13.48 -12.51
N ARG A 23 -3.77 12.84 -11.35
CA ARG A 23 -3.44 13.45 -10.04
C ARG A 23 -1.94 13.70 -9.87
N ILE A 24 -1.07 12.86 -10.44
CA ILE A 24 0.37 13.09 -10.43
C ILE A 24 0.68 14.32 -11.28
N ALA A 25 0.16 14.40 -12.50
CA ALA A 25 0.38 15.52 -13.41
C ALA A 25 -0.13 16.86 -12.84
N GLU A 26 -1.25 16.85 -12.13
CA GLU A 26 -1.81 18.03 -11.46
C GLU A 26 -0.94 18.57 -10.30
N ARG A 27 -0.15 17.70 -9.65
CA ARG A 27 0.44 18.00 -8.33
C ARG A 27 1.96 17.95 -8.31
N VAL A 28 2.57 17.29 -9.28
CA VAL A 28 4.01 17.05 -9.35
C VAL A 28 4.56 17.63 -10.64
N ASN A 29 5.36 18.69 -10.53
CA ASN A 29 5.92 19.42 -11.68
C ASN A 29 7.14 18.73 -12.31
N LYS A 30 7.24 17.40 -12.21
CA LYS A 30 8.34 16.60 -12.77
C LYS A 30 7.92 15.15 -12.99
N GLU A 31 8.58 14.50 -13.91
CA GLU A 31 8.47 13.05 -14.10
C GLU A 31 9.02 12.29 -12.89
N LEU A 32 8.30 11.24 -12.47
CA LEU A 32 8.69 10.38 -11.37
C LEU A 32 9.53 9.21 -11.89
N GLY A 33 10.64 8.89 -11.22
CA GLY A 33 11.54 7.82 -11.67
C GLY A 33 11.08 6.39 -11.42
N PHE A 34 9.87 6.18 -10.89
CA PHE A 34 9.34 4.86 -10.57
C PHE A 34 7.82 4.81 -10.57
N TYR A 35 7.15 5.84 -10.05
CA TYR A 35 5.74 5.79 -9.69
C TYR A 35 4.84 6.41 -10.77
N ASP A 36 3.85 5.64 -11.19
CA ASP A 36 2.81 5.93 -12.18
C ASP A 36 1.56 5.09 -11.86
N GLY A 37 0.51 5.16 -12.68
CA GLY A 37 -0.71 4.38 -12.48
C GLY A 37 -0.49 2.86 -12.50
N GLU A 38 0.36 2.35 -13.39
CA GLU A 38 0.63 0.92 -13.51
C GLU A 38 1.36 0.36 -12.29
N THR A 39 2.39 1.07 -11.82
CA THR A 39 3.13 0.73 -10.61
C THR A 39 2.30 0.91 -9.35
N HIS A 40 1.46 1.95 -9.26
CA HIS A 40 0.50 2.12 -8.16
C HIS A 40 -0.36 0.85 -8.02
N ARG A 41 -1.04 0.44 -9.09
CA ARG A 41 -1.88 -0.77 -9.10
C ARG A 41 -1.09 -2.03 -8.73
N ASN A 42 0.13 -2.16 -9.25
CA ASN A 42 0.98 -3.32 -8.96
C ASN A 42 1.40 -3.39 -7.48
N MET A 43 1.65 -2.25 -6.82
CA MET A 43 2.00 -2.21 -5.38
C MET A 43 0.90 -2.79 -4.48
N PHE A 44 -0.37 -2.76 -4.91
CA PHE A 44 -1.49 -3.39 -4.19
C PHE A 44 -1.79 -4.83 -4.65
N SER A 45 -1.08 -5.33 -5.68
CA SER A 45 -1.30 -6.64 -6.29
C SER A 45 -0.45 -7.73 -5.60
N LEU A 46 -0.75 -7.99 -4.33
CA LEU A 46 0.04 -8.91 -3.50
C LEU A 46 0.00 -10.37 -4.00
N PRO A 47 1.16 -11.07 -4.04
CA PRO A 47 1.24 -12.51 -4.27
C PRO A 47 0.29 -13.31 -3.37
N LYS A 48 -0.20 -14.46 -3.89
CA LYS A 48 -1.21 -15.29 -3.21
C LYS A 48 -0.80 -15.70 -1.79
N TYR A 49 0.47 -16.04 -1.58
CA TYR A 49 0.95 -16.48 -0.26
C TYR A 49 0.95 -15.33 0.77
N LEU A 50 1.28 -14.10 0.35
CA LEU A 50 1.22 -12.92 1.21
C LEU A 50 -0.22 -12.59 1.60
N ARG A 51 -1.16 -12.64 0.64
CA ARG A 51 -2.59 -12.44 0.94
C ARG A 51 -3.13 -13.46 1.93
N LYS A 52 -2.69 -14.72 1.85
CA LYS A 52 -3.03 -15.75 2.84
C LYS A 52 -2.42 -15.45 4.20
N GLY A 53 -1.11 -15.20 4.26
CA GLY A 53 -0.41 -14.90 5.51
C GLY A 53 -1.00 -13.69 6.24
N LEU A 54 -1.34 -12.62 5.52
CA LEU A 54 -2.00 -11.44 6.09
C LEU A 54 -3.41 -11.76 6.63
N LYS A 55 -4.15 -12.66 5.98
CA LYS A 55 -5.48 -13.09 6.43
C LYS A 55 -5.41 -13.99 7.67
N ASP A 56 -4.37 -14.80 7.78
CA ASP A 56 -4.20 -15.78 8.85
C ASP A 56 -3.46 -15.20 10.08
N GLU A 57 -2.91 -13.99 9.97
CA GLU A 57 -2.24 -13.28 11.06
C GLU A 57 -3.27 -12.72 12.05
N ASN A 58 -3.12 -13.07 13.33
CA ASN A 58 -4.04 -12.68 14.40
C ASN A 58 -3.34 -11.95 15.56
N ARG A 59 -2.02 -11.77 15.49
CA ARG A 59 -1.27 -11.05 16.53
C ARG A 59 -1.60 -9.57 16.49
N ILE A 60 -1.90 -9.01 17.66
CA ILE A 60 -2.08 -7.58 17.87
C ILE A 60 -0.96 -7.11 18.78
N ASN A 61 -0.18 -6.14 18.31
CA ASN A 61 0.86 -5.52 19.11
C ASN A 61 0.20 -4.53 20.10
N THR A 62 0.41 -4.73 21.39
CA THR A 62 -0.14 -3.89 22.46
C THR A 62 0.93 -3.57 23.49
N ASP A 63 0.70 -2.54 24.31
CA ASP A 63 1.62 -2.17 25.39
C ASP A 63 1.86 -3.32 26.38
N SER A 64 0.85 -4.15 26.62
CA SER A 64 0.91 -5.31 27.52
C SER A 64 1.53 -6.56 26.88
N ASN A 65 1.59 -6.62 25.55
CA ASN A 65 2.14 -7.75 24.79
C ASN A 65 2.89 -7.26 23.55
N PRO A 66 4.06 -6.63 23.73
CA PRO A 66 4.81 -6.04 22.65
C PRO A 66 5.47 -7.09 21.75
N VAL A 67 5.61 -6.77 20.46
CA VAL A 67 6.40 -7.56 19.51
C VAL A 67 7.85 -7.08 19.52
N PHE A 68 8.79 -8.03 19.54
CA PHE A 68 10.23 -7.78 19.40
C PHE A 68 10.78 -8.47 18.16
N MET A 69 11.79 -7.87 17.53
CA MET A 69 12.60 -8.53 16.51
C MET A 69 13.75 -9.25 17.22
N VAL A 70 13.88 -10.55 17.00
CA VAL A 70 15.04 -11.37 17.39
C VAL A 70 16.04 -11.47 16.25
#